data_AF-A0AAP0DHW7-F1
#
_entry.id   AF-A0AAP0DHW7-F1
#
_cell.length_a   1.000
_cell.length_b   1.000
_cell.length_c   1.000
_cell.angle_alpha   90.00
_cell.angle_beta   90.00
_cell.angle_gamma   90.00
#
_symmetry.space_group_name_H-M   'P 1'
#
loop_
_entity.id
_entity.type
_entity.pdbx_description
1 polymer ?
#
loop_
_entity_poly.entity_id
_entity_poly.type
_entity_poly.pdbx_seq_one_letter_code
_entity_poly.pdbx_strand_id
1 'polypeptide(L)'
;MIPIYLFYAVLLTSSGVPVAIAASQRSIFLLAGQSNMSGRGGVVNGTWDNYIPPESSPNLAILRLSADLNWQLATEPLHRDIDTTKACGIGPGMVFASSLLRKDSSIGVVGLVPCAVGGTNISEWAPGGELYKGLIRRAEAALEGGGKIRGLLWYQGESDTVSREDAESYKNRVQNFFLRVRADLLLPVLPIIQVALASGEGEYVEMVREAQLGMDLVNLRTVDAKGLSLESDGLHLTTPSQVSLGRMLADTFLQGQPSSITSNASRTHPRSVTNLLDSFLRCVKKPLEPFFDDQPSSPPHVLKNRD
;
A
#
# COMPACT_ATOMS: atom_id res chain seq x y z
N MET A 1 37.77 -42.71 51.01
CA MET A 1 36.33 -42.63 50.73
C MET A 1 35.98 -41.17 50.49
N ILE A 2 35.82 -40.75 49.23
CA ILE A 2 35.48 -39.36 48.85
C ILE A 2 34.13 -39.44 48.13
N PRO A 3 33.07 -38.72 48.57
CA PRO A 3 31.80 -38.74 47.87
C PRO A 3 31.84 -37.76 46.70
N ILE A 4 31.63 -38.27 45.49
CA ILE A 4 31.49 -37.46 44.27
C ILE A 4 30.04 -36.95 44.22
N TYR A 5 29.85 -35.65 44.40
CA TYR A 5 28.60 -34.97 44.10
C TYR A 5 28.51 -34.78 42.57
N LEU A 6 27.58 -35.48 41.92
CA LEU A 6 27.19 -35.20 40.54
C LEU A 6 26.25 -33.98 40.52
N PHE A 7 26.77 -32.83 40.11
CA PHE A 7 25.97 -31.67 39.76
C PHE A 7 25.44 -31.88 38.32
N TYR A 8 24.13 -32.13 38.18
CA TYR A 8 23.48 -32.10 36.86
C TYR A 8 23.19 -30.64 36.49
N ALA A 9 24.04 -30.05 35.65
CA ALA A 9 23.73 -28.79 34.98
C ALA A 9 22.71 -29.07 33.86
N VAL A 10 21.46 -28.67 34.06
CA VAL A 10 20.46 -28.64 32.99
C VAL A 10 20.75 -27.42 32.14
N LEU A 11 21.39 -27.61 30.98
CA LEU A 11 21.45 -26.59 29.93
C LEU A 11 20.05 -26.45 29.32
N LEU A 12 19.31 -25.40 29.70
CA LEU A 12 18.17 -24.91 28.95
C LEU A 12 18.70 -24.23 27.68
N THR A 13 18.90 -24.98 26.61
CA THR A 13 19.07 -24.39 25.28
C THR A 13 17.73 -23.82 24.85
N SER A 14 17.56 -22.50 24.89
CA SER A 14 16.44 -21.86 24.21
C SER A 14 16.58 -22.12 22.72
N SER A 15 15.76 -23.02 22.19
CA SER A 15 15.58 -23.17 20.75
C SER A 15 14.75 -21.97 20.27
N GLY A 16 15.33 -20.78 20.29
CA GLY A 16 14.89 -19.71 19.43
C GLY A 16 15.14 -20.20 18.02
N VAL A 17 14.12 -20.77 17.39
CA VAL A 17 14.16 -21.09 15.95
C VAL A 17 14.42 -19.75 15.27
N PRO A 18 15.60 -19.51 14.69
CA PRO A 18 15.73 -18.38 13.80
C PRO A 18 14.76 -18.71 12.67
N VAL A 19 13.74 -17.86 12.48
CA VAL A 19 12.92 -17.91 11.27
C VAL A 19 13.83 -17.42 10.13
N ALA A 20 14.79 -18.25 9.76
CA ALA A 20 15.49 -18.17 8.50
C ALA A 20 14.54 -18.74 7.45
N ILE A 21 13.51 -17.95 7.10
CA ILE A 21 12.86 -18.12 5.81
C ILE A 21 13.94 -17.77 4.79
N ALA A 22 14.65 -18.79 4.34
CA ALA A 22 15.63 -18.71 3.27
C ALA A 22 15.00 -17.98 2.09
N ALA A 23 15.50 -16.77 1.78
CA ALA A 23 15.35 -15.99 0.55
C ALA A 23 14.09 -16.24 -0.31
N SER A 24 12.93 -16.48 0.28
CA SER A 24 11.68 -16.60 -0.49
C SER A 24 11.32 -15.19 -0.92
N GLN A 25 11.19 -14.95 -2.22
CA GLN A 25 10.79 -13.65 -2.76
C GLN A 25 9.46 -13.23 -2.11
N ARG A 26 9.50 -12.26 -1.19
CA ARG A 26 8.32 -11.76 -0.51
C ARG A 26 7.48 -10.94 -1.49
N SER A 27 6.19 -11.19 -1.51
CA SER A 27 5.20 -10.31 -2.14
C SER A 27 4.78 -9.24 -1.14
N ILE A 28 5.32 -8.03 -1.31
CA ILE A 28 5.17 -6.93 -0.36
C ILE A 28 3.97 -6.06 -0.75
N PHE A 29 3.12 -5.73 0.21
CA PHE A 29 1.95 -4.86 0.04
C PHE A 29 2.00 -3.71 1.04
N LEU A 30 1.91 -2.49 0.50
CA LEU A 30 1.82 -1.28 1.31
C LEU A 30 0.36 -1.08 1.73
N LEU A 31 0.12 -0.81 3.01
CA LEU A 31 -1.22 -0.57 3.57
C LEU A 31 -1.27 0.87 4.08
N ALA A 32 -1.89 1.77 3.33
CA ALA A 32 -1.89 3.20 3.67
C ALA A 32 -3.27 3.83 3.55
N GLY A 33 -3.40 5.01 4.16
CA GLY A 33 -4.65 5.74 4.29
C GLY A 33 -4.96 6.09 5.74
N GLN A 34 -6.22 6.00 6.15
CA GLN A 34 -6.65 6.39 7.49
C GLN A 34 -7.19 5.23 8.34
N SER A 35 -8.03 5.55 9.33
CA SER A 35 -8.50 4.63 10.37
C SER A 35 -9.18 3.36 9.86
N ASN A 36 -9.90 3.41 8.74
CA ASN A 36 -10.49 2.21 8.14
C ASN A 36 -9.46 1.29 7.44
N MET A 37 -8.31 1.80 7.01
CA MET A 37 -7.15 0.96 6.64
C MET A 37 -6.39 0.48 7.87
N SER A 38 -6.16 1.37 8.85
CA SER A 38 -5.36 1.02 10.02
C SER A 38 -6.04 -0.03 10.91
N GLY A 39 -7.38 0.04 10.97
CA GLY A 39 -8.26 -0.94 11.57
C GLY A 39 -8.96 -0.39 12.81
N ARG A 40 -10.30 -0.50 12.84
CA ARG A 40 -11.16 -0.11 13.97
C ARG A 40 -12.27 -1.13 14.24
N GLY A 41 -12.32 -2.24 13.50
CA GLY A 41 -13.30 -3.29 13.76
C GLY A 41 -13.12 -3.85 15.17
N GLY A 42 -14.22 -3.90 15.93
CA GLY A 42 -14.24 -4.32 17.34
C GLY A 42 -13.75 -3.25 18.32
N VAL A 43 -13.46 -2.02 17.87
CA VAL A 43 -13.09 -0.91 18.76
C VAL A 43 -14.34 -0.13 19.14
N VAL A 44 -14.75 -0.23 20.40
CA VAL A 44 -15.89 0.51 20.96
C VAL A 44 -15.39 1.36 22.12
N ASN A 45 -15.75 2.65 22.14
CA ASN A 45 -15.31 3.60 23.17
C ASN A 45 -13.78 3.60 23.39
N GLY A 46 -13.01 3.49 22.31
CA GLY A 46 -11.55 3.49 22.34
C GLY A 46 -10.91 2.21 22.88
N THR A 47 -11.68 1.14 23.08
CA THR A 47 -11.17 -0.16 23.54
C THR A 47 -11.49 -1.23 22.50
N TRP A 48 -10.48 -1.99 22.09
CA TRP A 48 -10.65 -3.13 21.20
C TRP A 48 -11.12 -4.37 21.99
N ASP A 49 -12.08 -5.11 21.43
CA ASP A 49 -12.63 -6.33 22.02
C ASP A 49 -11.66 -7.54 22.01
N ASN A 50 -10.51 -7.41 21.34
CA ASN A 50 -9.52 -8.47 21.12
C ASN A 50 -10.04 -9.68 20.34
N TYR A 51 -11.18 -9.56 19.68
CA TYR A 51 -11.72 -10.63 18.86
C TYR A 51 -10.96 -10.72 17.54
N ILE A 52 -10.37 -11.89 17.26
CA ILE A 52 -9.73 -12.20 15.98
C ILE A 52 -10.66 -13.08 15.15
N PRO A 53 -11.14 -12.63 13.98
CA PRO A 53 -11.91 -13.49 13.10
C PRO A 53 -10.99 -14.60 12.52
N PRO A 54 -11.50 -15.83 12.27
CA PRO A 54 -10.70 -16.94 11.75
C PRO A 54 -9.92 -16.60 10.48
N GLU A 55 -10.45 -15.73 9.62
CA GLU A 55 -9.82 -15.26 8.38
C GLU A 55 -8.56 -14.43 8.61
N SER A 56 -8.41 -13.85 9.80
CA SER A 56 -7.24 -13.08 10.25
C SER A 56 -6.31 -13.89 11.17
N SER A 57 -6.48 -15.22 11.25
CA SER A 57 -5.58 -16.08 12.02
C SER A 57 -4.12 -15.91 11.55
N PRO A 58 -3.14 -15.83 12.47
CA PRO A 58 -1.73 -15.73 12.10
C PRO A 58 -1.27 -16.91 11.24
N ASN A 59 -0.39 -16.64 10.27
CA ASN A 59 0.18 -17.64 9.38
C ASN A 59 1.66 -17.32 9.14
N LEU A 60 2.54 -18.32 9.21
CA LEU A 60 3.99 -18.14 9.02
C LEU A 60 4.38 -17.57 7.64
N ALA A 61 3.49 -17.68 6.65
CA ALA A 61 3.66 -17.08 5.33
C ALA A 61 3.15 -15.63 5.23
N ILE A 62 2.68 -15.02 6.34
CA ILE A 62 2.25 -13.63 6.41
C ILE A 62 3.11 -12.89 7.44
N LEU A 63 3.89 -11.94 6.97
CA LEU A 63 4.78 -11.12 7.79
C LEU A 63 4.27 -9.67 7.84
N ARG A 64 4.62 -8.96 8.90
CA ARG A 64 4.36 -7.54 9.08
C ARG A 64 5.67 -6.80 9.34
N LEU A 65 5.88 -5.65 8.72
CA LEU A 65 6.99 -4.77 9.06
C LEU A 65 6.62 -3.91 10.29
N SER A 66 7.33 -4.06 11.40
CA SER A 66 7.11 -3.28 12.63
C SER A 66 7.51 -1.81 12.48
N ALA A 67 7.21 -0.99 13.49
CA ALA A 67 7.68 0.40 13.57
C ALA A 67 9.22 0.49 13.53
N ASP A 68 9.90 -0.45 14.17
CA ASP A 68 11.37 -0.59 14.20
C ASP A 68 11.96 -1.20 12.92
N LEU A 69 11.16 -1.29 11.84
CA LEU A 69 11.56 -1.82 10.53
C LEU A 69 12.01 -3.28 10.55
N ASN A 70 11.49 -4.07 11.50
CA ASN A 70 11.75 -5.50 11.59
C ASN A 70 10.56 -6.31 11.04
N TRP A 71 10.85 -7.33 10.23
CA TRP A 71 9.85 -8.30 9.81
C TRP A 71 9.51 -9.23 10.97
N GLN A 72 8.22 -9.36 11.29
CA GLN A 72 7.69 -10.25 12.31
C GLN A 72 6.46 -10.99 11.81
N LEU A 73 6.04 -12.05 12.51
CA LEU A 73 4.76 -12.71 12.24
C LEU A 73 3.64 -11.67 12.28
N ALA A 74 2.80 -11.65 11.24
CA ALA A 74 1.67 -10.73 11.20
C ALA A 74 0.56 -11.19 12.16
N THR A 75 0.15 -10.26 13.03
CA THR A 75 -0.96 -10.42 13.97
C THR A 75 -1.75 -9.12 14.02
N GLU A 76 -3.07 -9.20 14.17
CA GLU A 76 -3.89 -8.02 14.43
C GLU A 76 -3.62 -7.46 15.85
N PRO A 77 -3.77 -6.15 16.08
CA PRO A 77 -4.02 -5.11 15.08
C PRO A 77 -2.74 -4.79 14.29
N LEU A 78 -2.82 -4.75 12.96
CA LEU A 78 -1.65 -4.53 12.09
C LEU A 78 -1.01 -3.15 12.25
N HIS A 79 -1.72 -2.13 12.74
CA HIS A 79 -1.20 -0.76 12.86
C HIS A 79 -0.90 -0.34 14.31
N ARG A 80 -0.89 -1.27 15.28
CA ARG A 80 -0.74 -1.00 16.72
C ARG A 80 0.46 -0.13 17.14
N ASP A 81 1.56 -0.18 16.41
CA ASP A 81 2.81 0.57 16.63
C ASP A 81 3.04 1.64 15.54
N ILE A 82 2.07 1.83 14.64
CA ILE A 82 2.12 2.78 13.52
C ILE A 82 1.11 3.92 13.75
N ASP A 83 -0.14 3.57 13.99
CA ASP A 83 -1.25 4.49 14.28
C ASP A 83 -1.45 4.59 15.80
N THR A 84 -0.49 5.24 16.48
CA THR A 84 -0.37 5.18 17.95
C THR A 84 -1.28 6.16 18.69
N THR A 85 -2.03 7.01 18.00
CA THR A 85 -2.86 8.06 18.62
C THR A 85 -4.20 7.53 19.14
N LYS A 86 -4.67 6.38 18.61
CA LYS A 86 -5.95 5.76 18.94
C LYS A 86 -5.79 4.24 18.97
N ALA A 87 -6.70 3.57 19.68
CA ALA A 87 -6.74 2.11 19.68
C ALA A 87 -7.01 1.58 18.25
N CYS A 88 -6.18 0.63 17.83
CA CYS A 88 -6.38 -0.12 16.60
C CYS A 88 -7.16 -1.41 16.89
N GLY A 89 -7.99 -1.82 15.94
CA GLY A 89 -8.67 -3.13 15.93
C GLY A 89 -8.45 -3.85 14.62
N ILE A 90 -9.45 -4.59 14.16
CA ILE A 90 -9.38 -5.32 12.90
C ILE A 90 -9.37 -4.33 11.72
N GLY A 91 -8.40 -4.50 10.82
CA GLY A 91 -8.35 -3.88 9.49
C GLY A 91 -8.46 -4.93 8.38
N PRO A 92 -8.32 -4.55 7.10
CA PRO A 92 -8.52 -5.48 5.98
C PRO A 92 -7.27 -6.31 5.65
N GLY A 93 -6.10 -5.95 6.19
CA GLY A 93 -4.79 -6.43 5.75
C GLY A 93 -4.55 -7.93 5.97
N MET A 94 -4.90 -8.48 7.14
CA MET A 94 -4.72 -9.92 7.40
C MET A 94 -5.63 -10.76 6.51
N VAL A 95 -6.89 -10.36 6.34
CA VAL A 95 -7.84 -11.09 5.50
C VAL A 95 -7.47 -11.00 4.03
N PHE A 96 -6.95 -9.86 3.58
CA PHE A 96 -6.37 -9.70 2.25
C PHE A 96 -5.24 -10.72 2.02
N ALA A 97 -4.23 -10.72 2.90
CA ALA A 97 -3.07 -11.62 2.77
C ALA A 97 -3.46 -13.10 2.83
N SER A 98 -4.29 -13.49 3.80
CA SER A 98 -4.83 -14.85 3.92
C SER A 98 -5.63 -15.27 2.69
N SER A 99 -6.38 -14.34 2.07
CA SER A 99 -7.15 -14.61 0.86
C SER A 99 -6.25 -14.80 -0.37
N LEU A 100 -5.18 -14.02 -0.49
CA LEU A 100 -4.18 -14.22 -1.56
C LEU A 100 -3.52 -15.59 -1.46
N LEU A 101 -3.02 -15.97 -0.29
CA LEU A 101 -2.36 -17.27 -0.07
C LEU A 101 -3.26 -18.45 -0.41
N ARG A 102 -4.58 -18.34 -0.15
CA ARG A 102 -5.55 -19.39 -0.49
C ARG A 102 -5.85 -19.49 -1.98
N LYS A 103 -5.80 -18.36 -2.70
CA LYS A 103 -6.27 -18.26 -4.10
C LYS A 103 -5.13 -18.33 -5.11
N ASP A 104 -3.91 -18.00 -4.72
CA ASP A 104 -2.73 -17.98 -5.59
C ASP A 104 -1.51 -18.53 -4.85
N SER A 105 -1.15 -19.78 -5.15
CA SER A 105 0.03 -20.43 -4.58
C SER A 105 1.36 -19.82 -5.06
N SER A 106 1.33 -19.02 -6.13
CA SER A 106 2.52 -18.34 -6.66
C SER A 106 2.86 -17.05 -5.90
N ILE A 107 1.97 -16.56 -5.03
CA ILE A 107 2.17 -15.31 -4.29
C ILE A 107 3.36 -15.36 -3.33
N GLY A 108 3.75 -16.56 -2.87
CA GLY A 108 4.84 -16.75 -1.92
C GLY A 108 4.54 -16.16 -0.54
N VAL A 109 5.58 -15.75 0.19
CA VAL A 109 5.42 -15.10 1.50
C VAL A 109 4.88 -13.69 1.31
N VAL A 110 3.77 -13.37 1.97
CA VAL A 110 3.14 -12.04 1.92
C VAL A 110 3.75 -11.15 3.01
N GLY A 111 4.31 -10.01 2.61
CA GLY A 111 4.82 -9.00 3.53
C GLY A 111 3.88 -7.79 3.57
N LEU A 112 3.30 -7.51 4.74
CA LEU A 112 2.43 -6.36 4.97
C LEU A 112 3.25 -5.20 5.56
N VAL A 113 3.16 -4.03 4.93
CA VAL A 113 3.83 -2.80 5.37
C VAL A 113 2.77 -1.80 5.80
N PRO A 114 2.36 -1.81 7.09
CA PRO A 114 1.37 -0.89 7.63
C PRO A 114 1.93 0.53 7.69
N CYS A 115 1.19 1.50 7.15
CA CYS A 115 1.55 2.92 7.08
C CYS A 115 0.37 3.85 7.40
N ALA A 116 -0.86 3.34 7.47
CA ALA A 116 -2.06 4.16 7.67
C ALA A 116 -2.08 4.85 9.05
N VAL A 117 -2.65 6.06 9.09
CA VAL A 117 -2.77 6.91 10.31
C VAL A 117 -4.16 7.52 10.38
N GLY A 118 -4.87 7.30 11.48
CA GLY A 118 -6.27 7.72 11.64
C GLY A 118 -6.47 9.24 11.64
N GLY A 119 -7.60 9.70 11.07
CA GLY A 119 -8.01 11.11 11.07
C GLY A 119 -7.18 12.02 10.17
N THR A 120 -6.51 11.45 9.16
CA THR A 120 -5.63 12.21 8.26
C THR A 120 -6.34 12.59 6.96
N ASN A 121 -6.21 13.85 6.57
CA ASN A 121 -6.64 14.39 5.29
C ASN A 121 -5.62 14.06 4.17
N ILE A 122 -6.04 13.98 2.91
CA ILE A 122 -5.12 13.70 1.79
C ILE A 122 -3.99 14.73 1.66
N SER A 123 -4.20 15.98 2.13
CA SER A 123 -3.17 17.02 2.14
C SER A 123 -1.98 16.68 3.06
N GLU A 124 -2.20 15.91 4.14
CA GLU A 124 -1.14 15.43 5.03
C GLU A 124 -0.28 14.33 4.37
N TRP A 125 -0.82 13.70 3.34
CA TRP A 125 -0.14 12.72 2.49
C TRP A 125 0.56 13.34 1.28
N ALA A 126 0.62 14.67 1.18
CA ALA A 126 1.31 15.35 0.10
C ALA A 126 2.81 14.98 0.05
N PRO A 127 3.43 14.94 -1.15
CA PRO A 127 4.86 14.71 -1.28
C PRO A 127 5.68 15.67 -0.41
N GLY A 128 6.62 15.12 0.36
CA GLY A 128 7.42 15.88 1.32
C GLY A 128 6.79 16.04 2.72
N GLY A 129 5.52 15.65 2.90
CA GLY A 129 4.90 15.50 4.21
C GLY A 129 5.41 14.28 4.99
N GLU A 130 5.25 14.28 6.30
CA GLU A 130 5.81 13.24 7.18
C GLU A 130 5.16 11.86 6.96
N LEU A 131 3.85 11.80 6.69
CA LEU A 131 3.17 10.55 6.37
C LEU A 131 3.67 9.95 5.04
N TYR A 132 3.85 10.82 4.04
CA TYR A 132 4.42 10.43 2.74
C TYR A 132 5.85 9.89 2.89
N LYS A 133 6.73 10.65 3.56
CA LYS A 133 8.11 10.22 3.83
C LYS A 133 8.14 8.91 4.63
N GLY A 134 7.26 8.78 5.61
CA GLY A 134 7.11 7.56 6.41
C GLY A 134 6.76 6.35 5.56
N LEU A 135 5.80 6.50 4.63
CA LEU A 135 5.43 5.46 3.68
C LEU A 135 6.61 5.05 2.78
N ILE A 136 7.31 6.01 2.18
CA ILE A 136 8.45 5.71 1.29
C ILE A 136 9.58 5.04 2.06
N ARG A 137 9.99 5.57 3.23
CA ARG A 137 11.02 4.97 4.08
C ARG A 137 10.69 3.52 4.45
N ARG A 138 9.42 3.23 4.79
CA ARG A 138 8.98 1.88 5.16
C ARG A 138 8.95 0.95 3.95
N ALA A 139 8.56 1.45 2.78
CA ALA A 139 8.60 0.70 1.53
C ALA A 139 10.04 0.34 1.12
N GLU A 140 10.99 1.26 1.27
CA GLU A 140 12.42 1.02 1.03
C GLU A 140 13.00 -0.01 2.02
N ALA A 141 12.75 0.17 3.32
CA ALA A 141 13.18 -0.78 4.35
C ALA A 141 12.62 -2.20 4.12
N ALA A 142 11.38 -2.30 3.63
CA ALA A 142 10.77 -3.58 3.30
C ALA A 142 11.54 -4.34 2.20
N LEU A 143 12.28 -3.64 1.34
CA LEU A 143 13.06 -4.21 0.23
C LEU A 143 14.48 -4.65 0.64
N GLU A 144 15.04 -4.17 1.76
CA GLU A 144 16.42 -4.46 2.19
C GLU A 144 16.71 -5.96 2.35
N GLY A 145 15.71 -6.73 2.78
CA GLY A 145 15.79 -8.20 2.93
C GLY A 145 15.41 -8.99 1.68
N GLY A 146 15.23 -8.32 0.54
CA GLY A 146 14.68 -8.89 -0.70
C GLY A 146 13.15 -9.03 -0.70
N GLY A 147 12.60 -9.19 -1.89
CA GLY A 147 11.16 -9.19 -2.15
C GLY A 147 10.80 -8.21 -3.25
N LYS A 148 9.50 -8.06 -3.52
CA LYS A 148 8.98 -7.14 -4.52
C LYS A 148 7.73 -6.47 -3.98
N ILE A 149 7.64 -5.15 -4.08
CA ILE A 149 6.39 -4.44 -3.85
C ILE A 149 5.42 -4.82 -4.99
N ARG A 150 4.32 -5.47 -4.62
CA ARG A 150 3.30 -5.99 -5.54
C ARG A 150 2.09 -5.07 -5.64
N GLY A 151 1.84 -4.24 -4.64
CA GLY A 151 0.76 -3.26 -4.69
C GLY A 151 0.70 -2.32 -3.49
N LEU A 152 -0.05 -1.24 -3.68
CA LEU A 152 -0.50 -0.33 -2.63
C LEU A 152 -2.01 -0.50 -2.43
N LEU A 153 -2.40 -0.80 -1.20
CA LEU A 153 -3.80 -0.75 -0.77
C LEU A 153 -4.03 0.59 -0.09
N TRP A 154 -5.01 1.35 -0.58
CA TRP A 154 -5.31 2.70 -0.15
C TRP A 154 -6.76 2.81 0.32
N TYR A 155 -7.00 3.17 1.58
CA TYR A 155 -8.33 3.49 2.06
C TYR A 155 -8.29 4.73 2.94
N GLN A 156 -8.71 5.85 2.35
CA GLN A 156 -8.72 7.18 2.94
C GLN A 156 -9.74 8.06 2.23
N GLY A 157 -10.20 9.10 2.92
CA GLY A 157 -10.98 10.19 2.34
C GLY A 157 -12.08 10.67 3.27
N GLU A 158 -12.35 9.95 4.37
CA GLU A 158 -13.43 10.28 5.29
C GLU A 158 -13.22 11.68 5.92
N SER A 159 -11.98 12.07 6.21
CA SER A 159 -11.66 13.40 6.75
C SER A 159 -11.71 14.50 5.68
N ASP A 160 -11.61 14.15 4.40
CA ASP A 160 -11.78 15.08 3.26
C ASP A 160 -13.25 15.40 2.98
N THR A 161 -14.21 14.70 3.61
CA THR A 161 -15.65 14.97 3.41
C THR A 161 -16.18 16.11 4.28
N VAL A 162 -15.35 16.70 5.14
CA VAL A 162 -15.74 17.77 6.07
C VAL A 162 -15.91 19.11 5.36
N SER A 163 -14.93 19.51 4.55
CA SER A 163 -14.95 20.78 3.83
C SER A 163 -15.21 20.57 2.35
N ARG A 164 -15.94 21.51 1.74
CA ARG A 164 -16.21 21.48 0.30
C ARG A 164 -14.92 21.61 -0.51
N GLU A 165 -14.00 22.47 -0.05
CA GLU A 165 -12.72 22.73 -0.71
C GLU A 165 -11.85 21.47 -0.79
N ASP A 166 -11.79 20.70 0.30
CA ASP A 166 -11.03 19.44 0.34
C ASP A 166 -11.67 18.38 -0.55
N ALA A 167 -13.00 18.24 -0.47
CA ALA A 167 -13.74 17.31 -1.31
C ALA A 167 -13.59 17.61 -2.82
N GLU A 168 -13.69 18.89 -3.22
CA GLU A 168 -13.48 19.32 -4.61
C GLU A 168 -12.02 19.09 -5.08
N SER A 169 -11.06 19.25 -4.16
CA SER A 169 -9.63 19.06 -4.45
C SER A 169 -9.17 17.59 -4.40
N TYR A 170 -9.99 16.70 -3.83
CA TYR A 170 -9.60 15.33 -3.47
C TYR A 170 -8.99 14.55 -4.62
N LYS A 171 -9.69 14.52 -5.78
CA LYS A 171 -9.28 13.77 -6.97
C LYS A 171 -7.85 14.12 -7.39
N ASN A 172 -7.56 15.41 -7.49
CA ASN A 172 -6.25 15.89 -7.92
C ASN A 172 -5.15 15.55 -6.91
N ARG A 173 -5.44 15.72 -5.61
CA ARG A 173 -4.48 15.44 -4.53
C ARG A 173 -4.13 13.95 -4.45
N VAL A 174 -5.13 13.06 -4.46
CA VAL A 174 -4.89 11.61 -4.37
C VAL A 174 -4.26 11.05 -5.64
N GLN A 175 -4.62 11.56 -6.83
CA GLN A 175 -3.96 11.18 -8.07
C GLN A 175 -2.48 11.59 -8.07
N ASN A 176 -2.16 12.81 -7.61
CA ASN A 176 -0.78 13.26 -7.45
C ASN A 176 0.00 12.40 -6.45
N PHE A 177 -0.63 12.04 -5.32
CA PHE A 177 -0.05 11.11 -4.35
C PHE A 177 0.32 9.77 -5.00
N PHE A 178 -0.60 9.13 -5.74
CA PHE A 178 -0.34 7.86 -6.42
C PHE A 178 0.78 7.95 -7.45
N LEU A 179 0.76 9.00 -8.28
CA LEU A 179 1.82 9.23 -9.28
C LEU A 179 3.18 9.42 -8.61
N ARG A 180 3.23 10.15 -7.49
CA ARG A 180 4.47 10.36 -6.75
C ARG A 180 4.98 9.07 -6.10
N VAL A 181 4.12 8.28 -5.45
CA VAL A 181 4.52 6.97 -4.89
C VAL A 181 5.14 6.08 -5.97
N ARG A 182 4.55 6.04 -7.18
CA ARG A 182 5.12 5.28 -8.31
C ARG A 182 6.48 5.81 -8.75
N ALA A 183 6.63 7.13 -8.84
CA ALA A 183 7.87 7.76 -9.25
C ALA A 183 8.99 7.50 -8.23
N ASP A 184 8.73 7.77 -6.95
CA ASP A 184 9.75 7.68 -5.89
C ASP A 184 10.13 6.23 -5.58
N LEU A 185 9.22 5.26 -5.77
CA LEU A 185 9.56 3.82 -5.68
C LEU A 185 10.10 3.23 -6.99
N LEU A 186 10.18 4.01 -8.08
CA LEU A 186 10.57 3.55 -9.42
C LEU A 186 9.69 2.39 -9.95
N LEU A 187 8.39 2.43 -9.66
CA LEU A 187 7.39 1.43 -10.05
C LEU A 187 6.26 2.08 -10.87
N PRO A 188 6.50 2.44 -12.14
CA PRO A 188 5.56 3.24 -12.95
C PRO A 188 4.20 2.56 -13.20
N VAL A 189 4.15 1.23 -13.05
CA VAL A 189 2.96 0.40 -13.25
C VAL A 189 2.53 -0.31 -11.97
N LEU A 190 2.95 0.17 -10.79
CA LEU A 190 2.56 -0.39 -9.49
C LEU A 190 1.03 -0.54 -9.41
N PRO A 191 0.49 -1.74 -9.17
CA PRO A 191 -0.93 -1.91 -8.87
C PRO A 191 -1.33 -1.10 -7.64
N ILE A 192 -2.34 -0.26 -7.80
CA ILE A 192 -2.95 0.49 -6.70
C ILE A 192 -4.40 0.05 -6.62
N ILE A 193 -4.84 -0.33 -5.43
CA ILE A 193 -6.24 -0.63 -5.15
C ILE A 193 -6.71 0.38 -4.11
N GLN A 194 -7.53 1.32 -4.54
CA GLN A 194 -8.18 2.27 -3.64
C GLN A 194 -9.56 1.77 -3.23
N VAL A 195 -10.08 2.31 -2.13
CA VAL A 195 -11.42 1.99 -1.63
C VAL A 195 -12.29 3.25 -1.69
N ALA A 196 -13.42 3.16 -2.40
CA ALA A 196 -14.45 4.19 -2.35
C ALA A 196 -15.21 4.11 -1.02
N LEU A 197 -15.36 5.24 -0.34
CA LEU A 197 -15.73 5.30 1.07
C LEU A 197 -17.07 4.64 1.41
N ALA A 198 -17.15 3.91 2.52
CA ALA A 198 -18.42 3.46 3.10
C ALA A 198 -19.18 4.57 3.85
N SER A 199 -18.44 5.56 4.35
CA SER A 199 -18.85 6.57 5.34
C SER A 199 -17.97 7.83 5.20
N GLY A 200 -18.22 8.88 5.97
CA GLY A 200 -17.36 10.07 6.04
C GLY A 200 -17.60 10.89 7.30
N GLU A 201 -16.70 11.83 7.60
CA GLU A 201 -16.78 12.68 8.81
C GLU A 201 -17.67 13.92 8.62
N GLY A 202 -17.92 14.32 7.37
CA GLY A 202 -18.82 15.42 7.01
C GLY A 202 -19.66 15.18 5.76
N GLU A 203 -20.34 16.23 5.29
CA GLU A 203 -21.46 16.17 4.35
C GLU A 203 -21.07 15.83 2.90
N TYR A 204 -19.79 15.94 2.52
CA TYR A 204 -19.35 15.81 1.13
C TYR A 204 -18.92 14.38 0.74
N VAL A 205 -19.49 13.36 1.37
CA VAL A 205 -19.13 11.94 1.15
C VAL A 205 -19.26 11.53 -0.31
N GLU A 206 -20.38 11.85 -0.95
CA GLU A 206 -20.62 11.44 -2.34
C GLU A 206 -19.66 12.15 -3.32
N MET A 207 -19.23 13.38 -3.04
CA MET A 207 -18.24 14.09 -3.87
C MET A 207 -16.87 13.39 -3.83
N VAL A 208 -16.40 12.99 -2.63
CA VAL A 208 -15.16 12.22 -2.48
C VAL A 208 -15.29 10.84 -3.14
N ARG A 209 -16.44 10.18 -2.99
CA ARG A 209 -16.70 8.89 -3.66
C ARG A 209 -16.72 8.99 -5.18
N GLU A 210 -17.36 10.02 -5.75
CA GLU A 210 -17.35 10.29 -7.19
C GLU A 210 -15.92 10.46 -7.71
N ALA A 211 -15.07 11.17 -6.95
CA ALA A 211 -13.65 11.29 -7.27
C ALA A 211 -12.90 9.95 -7.25
N GLN A 212 -13.15 9.08 -6.26
CA GLN A 212 -12.53 7.75 -6.13
C GLN A 212 -13.00 6.77 -7.22
N LEU A 213 -14.29 6.78 -7.56
CA LEU A 213 -14.88 5.91 -8.56
C LEU A 213 -14.58 6.37 -9.99
N GLY A 214 -14.52 7.68 -10.22
CA GLY A 214 -14.29 8.30 -11.53
C GLY A 214 -12.82 8.57 -11.87
N MET A 215 -11.87 7.97 -11.15
CA MET A 215 -10.44 8.13 -11.44
C MET A 215 -9.98 7.14 -12.49
N ASP A 216 -9.39 7.65 -13.58
CA ASP A 216 -8.74 6.83 -14.59
C ASP A 216 -7.22 7.00 -14.50
N LEU A 217 -6.55 5.93 -14.10
CA LEU A 217 -5.10 5.86 -13.97
C LEU A 217 -4.65 4.43 -14.27
N VAL A 218 -3.55 4.27 -15.02
CA VAL A 218 -3.01 2.94 -15.35
C VAL A 218 -2.83 2.10 -14.08
N ASN A 219 -3.25 0.83 -14.10
CA ASN A 219 -3.16 -0.10 -12.97
C ASN A 219 -3.73 0.42 -11.64
N LEU A 220 -4.68 1.36 -11.68
CA LEU A 220 -5.53 1.71 -10.56
C LEU A 220 -6.84 0.93 -10.65
N ARG A 221 -7.29 0.37 -9.53
CA ARG A 221 -8.62 -0.21 -9.39
C ARG A 221 -9.28 0.33 -8.13
N THR A 222 -10.61 0.42 -8.15
CA THR A 222 -11.39 0.90 -7.00
C THR A 222 -12.32 -0.22 -6.52
N VAL A 223 -12.27 -0.51 -5.23
CA VAL A 223 -13.25 -1.34 -4.51
C VAL A 223 -14.28 -0.41 -3.89
N ASP A 224 -15.57 -0.71 -4.03
CA ASP A 224 -16.63 0.10 -3.40
C ASP A 224 -17.03 -0.48 -2.04
N ALA A 225 -16.78 0.26 -0.95
CA ALA A 225 -17.16 -0.14 0.41
C ALA A 225 -18.58 0.30 0.81
N LYS A 226 -19.33 0.99 -0.06
CA LYS A 226 -20.71 1.43 0.23
C LYS A 226 -21.59 0.25 0.62
N GLY A 227 -22.31 0.41 1.72
CA GLY A 227 -23.22 -0.61 2.26
C GLY A 227 -22.56 -1.64 3.17
N LEU A 228 -21.23 -1.63 3.33
CA LEU A 228 -20.59 -2.37 4.41
C LEU A 228 -21.03 -1.80 5.77
N SER A 229 -21.30 -2.68 6.73
CA SER A 229 -21.79 -2.30 8.06
C SER A 229 -20.74 -1.52 8.85
N LEU A 230 -21.20 -0.48 9.54
CA LEU A 230 -20.38 0.39 10.36
C LEU A 230 -20.53 0.05 11.85
N GLU A 231 -19.51 0.40 12.63
CA GLU A 231 -19.56 0.41 14.10
C GLU A 231 -20.61 1.42 14.58
N SER A 232 -20.87 1.42 15.90
CA SER A 232 -21.87 2.31 16.51
C SER A 232 -21.59 3.80 16.34
N ASP A 233 -20.37 4.18 15.95
CA ASP A 233 -20.00 5.56 15.65
C ASP A 233 -20.46 6.04 14.27
N GLY A 234 -20.96 5.14 13.42
CA GLY A 234 -21.41 5.48 12.07
C GLY A 234 -20.29 5.89 11.11
N LEU A 235 -19.02 5.63 11.47
CA LEU A 235 -17.84 6.05 10.71
C LEU A 235 -16.95 4.86 10.35
N HIS A 236 -16.66 3.98 11.30
CA HIS A 236 -15.68 2.91 11.09
C HIS A 236 -16.34 1.60 10.66
N LEU A 237 -15.67 0.82 9.81
CA LEU A 237 -16.15 -0.52 9.43
C LEU A 237 -16.08 -1.49 10.61
N THR A 238 -17.13 -2.31 10.78
CA THR A 238 -17.11 -3.42 11.75
C THR A 238 -16.09 -4.50 11.40
N THR A 239 -15.75 -5.37 12.36
CA THR A 239 -14.91 -6.55 12.10
C THR A 239 -15.41 -7.41 10.91
N PRO A 240 -16.71 -7.82 10.82
CA PRO A 240 -17.21 -8.52 9.64
C PRO A 240 -17.09 -7.75 8.32
N SER A 241 -17.27 -6.42 8.36
CA SER A 241 -17.09 -5.56 7.18
C SER A 241 -15.63 -5.50 6.74
N GLN A 242 -14.69 -5.45 7.68
CA GLN A 242 -13.26 -5.51 7.38
C GLN A 242 -12.84 -6.85 6.77
N VAL A 243 -13.46 -7.96 7.23
CA VAL A 243 -13.29 -9.27 6.59
C VAL A 243 -13.80 -9.26 5.15
N SER A 244 -14.97 -8.67 4.91
CA SER A 244 -15.54 -8.54 3.57
C SER A 244 -14.64 -7.70 2.66
N LEU A 245 -14.20 -6.53 3.15
CA LEU A 245 -13.31 -5.63 2.42
C LEU A 245 -11.97 -6.30 2.07
N GLY A 246 -11.35 -7.02 3.02
CA GLY A 246 -10.11 -7.74 2.77
C GLY A 246 -10.23 -8.79 1.66
N ARG A 247 -11.37 -9.48 1.57
CA ARG A 247 -11.66 -10.40 0.45
C ARG A 247 -11.82 -9.66 -0.87
N MET A 248 -12.56 -8.56 -0.88
CA MET A 248 -12.77 -7.73 -2.08
C MET A 248 -11.44 -7.20 -2.61
N LEU A 249 -10.57 -6.67 -1.74
CA LEU A 249 -9.23 -6.20 -2.12
C LEU A 249 -8.38 -7.32 -2.74
N ALA A 250 -8.42 -8.53 -2.18
CA ALA A 250 -7.66 -9.67 -2.70
C ALA A 250 -8.19 -10.11 -4.07
N ASP A 251 -9.51 -10.16 -4.23
CA ASP A 251 -10.15 -10.49 -5.52
C ASP A 251 -9.81 -9.46 -6.59
N THR A 252 -9.88 -8.17 -6.26
CA THR A 252 -9.50 -7.09 -7.17
C THR A 252 -8.02 -7.15 -7.56
N PHE A 253 -7.13 -7.49 -6.62
CA PHE A 253 -5.70 -7.66 -6.92
C PHE A 253 -5.45 -8.79 -7.93
N LEU A 254 -6.08 -9.95 -7.71
CA LEU A 254 -5.90 -11.14 -8.55
C LEU A 254 -6.51 -10.95 -9.94
N GLN A 255 -7.67 -10.31 -10.06
CA GLN A 255 -8.28 -9.94 -11.35
C GLN A 255 -7.45 -8.91 -12.14
N GLY A 256 -6.61 -8.14 -11.43
CA GLY A 256 -5.72 -7.15 -12.01
C GLY A 256 -4.44 -7.71 -12.63
N GLN A 257 -4.09 -8.97 -12.33
CA GLN A 257 -2.89 -9.58 -12.91
C GLN A 257 -3.15 -9.95 -14.38
N PRO A 258 -2.17 -9.75 -15.29
CA PRO A 258 -2.26 -10.33 -16.63
C PRO A 258 -2.42 -11.83 -16.48
N SER A 259 -3.44 -12.42 -17.11
CA SER A 259 -3.59 -13.87 -17.13
C SER A 259 -2.28 -14.47 -17.65
N SER A 260 -1.64 -15.32 -16.85
CA SER A 260 -0.55 -16.15 -17.35
C SER A 260 -1.11 -16.94 -18.52
N ILE A 261 -0.63 -16.64 -19.74
CA ILE A 261 -0.90 -17.47 -20.90
C ILE A 261 -0.31 -18.83 -20.54
N THR A 262 -1.16 -19.78 -20.18
CA THR A 262 -0.81 -21.18 -20.11
C THR A 262 -0.40 -21.57 -21.52
N SER A 263 0.90 -21.62 -21.78
CA SER A 263 1.41 -22.16 -23.03
C SER A 263 1.10 -23.66 -23.02
N ASN A 264 -0.06 -24.03 -23.55
CA ASN A 264 -0.25 -25.34 -24.13
C ASN A 264 0.59 -25.38 -25.41
N ALA A 265 1.90 -25.47 -25.24
CA ALA A 265 2.84 -25.77 -26.30
C ALA A 265 2.67 -27.26 -26.65
N SER A 266 1.63 -27.55 -27.43
CA SER A 266 1.69 -28.68 -28.35
C SER A 266 2.93 -28.50 -29.22
N ARG A 267 3.82 -29.49 -29.18
CA ARG A 267 5.04 -29.53 -29.98
C ARG A 267 4.69 -29.39 -31.45
N THR A 268 4.87 -28.19 -32.00
CA THR A 268 5.07 -27.99 -33.43
C THR A 268 6.18 -26.95 -33.63
N HIS A 269 7.07 -27.24 -34.58
CA HIS A 269 8.39 -26.63 -34.79
C HIS A 269 8.39 -25.09 -34.89
N PRO A 270 9.50 -24.43 -34.49
CA PRO A 270 9.60 -22.98 -34.55
C PRO A 270 9.87 -22.49 -35.97
N ARG A 271 9.05 -21.53 -36.45
CA ARG A 271 9.45 -20.57 -37.48
C ARG A 271 9.46 -19.17 -36.87
N SER A 272 10.69 -18.65 -36.71
CA SER A 272 11.13 -17.25 -36.75
C SER A 272 10.15 -16.16 -36.30
N VAL A 273 10.36 -15.60 -35.11
CA VAL A 273 9.86 -14.26 -34.73
C VAL A 273 11.03 -13.45 -34.19
N THR A 274 11.70 -12.70 -35.06
CA THR A 274 12.86 -11.83 -34.73
C THR A 274 12.64 -10.36 -35.10
N ASN A 275 11.40 -9.85 -35.13
CA ASN A 275 11.16 -8.48 -35.62
C ASN A 275 10.53 -7.48 -34.63
N LEU A 276 10.38 -7.79 -33.33
CA LEU A 276 9.81 -6.82 -32.37
C LEU A 276 10.85 -6.11 -31.46
N LEU A 277 11.99 -6.74 -31.14
CA LEU A 277 13.01 -6.14 -30.27
C LEU A 277 13.84 -5.05 -30.97
N ASP A 278 13.99 -5.12 -32.29
CA ASP A 278 14.78 -4.16 -33.07
C ASP A 278 14.10 -2.80 -33.29
N SER A 279 12.78 -2.72 -33.08
CA SER A 279 12.05 -1.45 -33.15
C SER A 279 12.16 -0.64 -31.85
N PHE A 280 12.36 -1.30 -30.70
CA PHE A 280 12.41 -0.63 -29.40
C PHE A 280 13.79 -0.01 -29.13
N LEU A 281 14.86 -0.64 -29.58
CA LEU A 281 16.24 -0.18 -29.36
C LEU A 281 16.65 1.02 -30.24
N ARG A 282 15.87 1.36 -31.29
CA ARG A 282 16.15 2.55 -32.12
C ARG A 282 15.58 3.85 -31.56
N CYS A 283 14.70 3.79 -30.57
CA CYS A 283 14.08 4.99 -29.97
C CYS A 283 14.94 5.62 -28.85
N VAL A 284 15.90 4.87 -28.27
CA VAL A 284 16.64 5.28 -27.07
C VAL A 284 18.01 5.92 -27.37
N LYS A 285 18.39 6.11 -28.64
CA LYS A 285 19.69 6.70 -29.03
C LYS A 285 19.54 7.93 -29.94
N LYS A 286 18.89 8.99 -29.46
CA LYS A 286 19.13 10.34 -29.98
C LYS A 286 19.76 11.21 -28.88
N PRO A 287 20.92 11.83 -29.12
CA PRO A 287 21.44 12.84 -28.20
C PRO A 287 20.56 14.09 -28.24
N LEU A 288 20.39 14.73 -27.08
CA LEU A 288 19.83 16.08 -26.95
C LEU A 288 20.81 17.09 -27.58
N GLU A 289 20.37 17.88 -28.56
CA GLU A 289 21.10 19.07 -29.00
C GLU A 289 20.88 20.23 -28.02
N PRO A 290 21.89 21.11 -27.81
CA PRO A 290 21.78 22.21 -26.88
C PRO A 290 20.94 23.35 -27.48
N PHE A 291 19.94 23.77 -26.72
CA PHE A 291 19.11 24.94 -26.97
C PHE A 291 19.98 26.21 -26.83
N PHE A 292 20.15 26.98 -27.91
CA PHE A 292 20.73 28.33 -27.84
C PHE A 292 19.67 29.32 -27.36
N ASP A 293 20.10 30.19 -26.44
CA ASP A 293 19.30 31.19 -25.73
C ASP A 293 19.17 32.45 -26.62
N ASP A 294 17.99 32.68 -27.21
CA ASP A 294 17.67 33.92 -27.91
C ASP A 294 17.25 34.99 -26.89
N GLN A 295 18.20 35.85 -26.54
CA GLN A 295 17.96 37.07 -25.75
C GLN A 295 17.21 38.11 -26.60
N PRO A 296 16.14 38.75 -26.09
CA PRO A 296 15.48 39.84 -26.80
C PRO A 296 16.31 41.14 -26.73
N SER A 297 16.55 41.72 -27.89
CA SER A 297 17.19 43.01 -28.12
C SER A 297 16.54 44.15 -27.32
N SER A 298 17.37 44.96 -26.65
CA SER A 298 16.99 46.18 -25.93
C SER A 298 16.45 47.27 -26.86
N PRO A 299 15.52 48.14 -26.41
CA PRO A 299 15.01 49.27 -27.20
C PRO A 299 15.98 50.46 -27.20
N PRO A 300 15.90 51.37 -28.20
CA PRO A 300 16.88 52.44 -28.37
C PRO A 300 16.68 53.59 -27.37
N HIS A 301 17.81 54.14 -26.91
CA HIS A 301 17.90 55.39 -26.15
C HIS A 301 17.40 56.58 -26.99
N VAL A 302 16.36 57.25 -26.48
CA VAL A 302 15.97 58.59 -26.93
C VAL A 302 16.77 59.62 -26.15
N LEU A 303 17.66 60.32 -26.85
CA LEU A 303 18.30 61.55 -26.38
C LEU A 303 17.24 62.67 -26.34
N LYS A 304 16.85 63.11 -25.14
CA LYS A 304 16.22 64.43 -24.96
C LYS A 304 17.32 65.48 -24.87
N ASN A 305 17.40 66.29 -25.91
CA ASN A 305 18.08 67.57 -25.87
C ASN A 305 17.36 68.52 -24.89
N ARG A 306 18.19 69.33 -24.24
CA ARG A 306 17.83 70.49 -23.43
C ARG A 306 17.07 71.52 -24.26
N ASP A 307 15.99 72.04 -23.69
CA ASP A 307 15.74 73.46 -23.43
C ASP A 307 14.61 73.58 -22.38
#